data_AF-A0A497K0Q3-F1
#
_entry.id   AF-A0A497K0Q3-F1
#
_cell.length_a   1.000
_cell.length_b   1.000
_cell.length_c   1.000
_cell.angle_alpha   90.00
_cell.angle_beta   90.00
_cell.angle_gamma   90.00
#
_symmetry.space_group_name_H-M   'P 1'
#
loop_
_entity.id
_entity.type
_entity.pdbx_description
1 polymer ?
#
loop_
_entity_poly.entity_id
_entity_poly.type
_entity_poly.pdbx_seq_one_letter_code
_entity_poly.pdbx_strand_id
1 'polypeptide(L)'
;MDNRKIAIIKIFLISLSLITCGEISCALKAESDLPVDPLGPNLWLHLSILLTYAILPVIFILIDNHLLYVLLTGVFALRSIIEFVWRLTSFQAFIALLYILAAFLSIILAAEKLSEKVRGEILSLKWSQF
;
A
#
# COMPACT_ATOMS: atom_id res chain seq x y z
N MET A 1 -9.75 -12.84 -12.68
CA MET A 1 -10.67 -12.49 -11.56
C MET A 1 -11.83 -11.61 -12.05
N ASP A 2 -13.00 -11.61 -11.39
CA ASP A 2 -14.11 -10.69 -11.75
C ASP A 2 -13.78 -9.24 -11.35
N ASN A 3 -14.21 -8.27 -12.16
CA ASN A 3 -14.03 -6.82 -11.96
C ASN A 3 -14.54 -6.36 -10.58
N ARG A 4 -15.64 -6.94 -10.08
CA ARG A 4 -16.14 -6.62 -8.74
C ARG A 4 -15.13 -6.98 -7.64
N LYS A 5 -14.48 -8.13 -7.76
CA LYS A 5 -13.46 -8.58 -6.79
C LYS A 5 -12.22 -7.69 -6.86
N ILE A 6 -11.78 -7.32 -8.06
CA ILE A 6 -10.68 -6.37 -8.27
C ILE A 6 -11.00 -5.03 -7.59
N ALA A 7 -12.21 -4.49 -7.79
CA ALA A 7 -12.63 -3.23 -7.18
C ALA A 7 -12.64 -3.30 -5.65
N ILE A 8 -13.16 -4.38 -5.07
CA ILE A 8 -13.17 -4.60 -3.60
C ILE A 8 -11.75 -4.62 -3.06
N ILE A 9 -10.81 -5.30 -3.73
CA ILE A 9 -9.41 -5.33 -3.31
C ILE A 9 -8.82 -3.91 -3.34
N LYS A 10 -9.03 -3.15 -4.41
CA LYS A 10 -8.53 -1.77 -4.51
C LYS A 10 -9.09 -0.88 -3.40
N ILE A 11 -10.39 -0.98 -3.10
CA ILE A 11 -11.04 -0.24 -2.01
C ILE A 11 -10.42 -0.61 -0.66
N PHE A 12 -10.17 -1.91 -0.42
CA PHE A 12 -9.50 -2.37 0.79
C PHE A 12 -8.09 -1.76 0.94
N LEU A 13 -7.28 -1.83 -0.12
CA LEU A 13 -5.92 -1.28 -0.10
C LEU A 13 -5.92 0.24 0.14
N ILE A 14 -6.80 0.99 -0.52
CA ILE A 14 -6.96 2.44 -0.30
C ILE A 14 -7.40 2.74 1.13
N SER A 15 -8.37 1.98 1.65
CA SER A 15 -8.87 2.16 3.01
C SER A 15 -7.77 1.90 4.04
N LEU A 16 -6.94 0.87 3.83
CA LEU A 16 -5.80 0.58 4.70
C LEU A 16 -4.80 1.73 4.71
N SER A 17 -4.48 2.31 3.56
CA SER A 17 -3.60 3.48 3.46
C SER A 17 -4.18 4.74 4.13
N LEU A 18 -5.50 4.93 4.09
CA LEU A 18 -6.17 6.03 4.80
C LEU A 18 -6.11 5.85 6.32
N ILE A 19 -6.21 4.62 6.83
CA ILE A 19 -6.03 4.32 8.25
C ILE A 19 -4.63 4.77 8.71
N THR A 20 -3.60 4.46 7.92
CA THR A 20 -2.21 4.90 8.19
C THR A 20 -2.09 6.42 8.27
N CYS A 21 -2.80 7.13 7.40
CA CYS A 21 -2.86 8.59 7.43
C CYS A 21 -3.44 9.11 8.75
N GLY A 22 -4.49 8.46 9.25
CA GLY A 22 -5.11 8.79 10.54
C GLY A 22 -4.15 8.58 11.72
N GLU A 23 -3.42 7.46 11.74
CA GLU A 23 -2.45 7.17 12.80
C GLU A 23 -1.33 8.20 12.86
N ILE A 24 -0.76 8.56 11.70
CA ILE A 24 0.33 9.55 11.61
C ILE A 24 -0.19 10.94 12.00
N SER A 25 -1.41 11.30 11.61
CA SER A 25 -2.01 12.59 11.99
C SER A 25 -2.20 12.71 13.50
N CYS A 26 -2.68 11.64 14.15
CA CYS A 26 -2.80 11.58 15.61
C CYS A 26 -1.43 11.67 16.30
N ALA A 27 -0.41 10.99 15.78
CA ALA A 27 0.95 11.04 16.31
C ALA A 27 1.56 12.45 16.22
N LEU A 28 1.41 13.11 15.05
CA LEU A 28 1.88 14.48 14.83
C LEU A 28 1.19 15.49 15.77
N LYS A 29 -0.12 15.32 16.00
CA LYS A 29 -0.86 16.17 16.94
C LYS A 29 -0.36 16.01 18.38
N ALA A 30 -0.11 14.79 18.82
CA ALA A 30 0.42 14.51 20.15
C ALA A 30 1.84 15.08 20.37
N GLU A 31 2.69 15.08 19.34
CA GLU A 31 4.01 15.72 19.41
C GLU A 31 3.91 17.25 19.44
N SER A 32 2.92 17.85 18.76
CA SER A 32 2.75 19.32 18.73
C SER A 32 2.24 19.94 20.04
N ASP A 33 1.59 19.16 20.90
CA ASP A 33 1.09 19.61 22.21
C ASP A 33 2.19 19.66 23.30
N LEU A 34 3.40 19.19 23.00
CA LEU A 34 4.56 19.25 23.90
C LEU A 34 5.34 20.57 23.73
N PRO A 35 5.60 21.34 24.80
CA PRO A 35 6.13 22.70 24.71
C PRO A 35 7.64 22.80 24.44
N VAL A 36 8.28 21.74 23.94
CA VAL A 36 9.75 21.69 23.79
C VAL A 36 10.14 21.21 22.40
N ASP A 37 10.78 22.14 21.68
CA ASP A 37 11.41 22.08 20.36
C ASP A 37 10.54 22.24 19.09
N PRO A 38 10.80 23.28 18.26
CA PRO A 38 10.11 23.47 16.99
C PRO A 38 10.74 22.54 15.94
N LEU A 39 9.97 21.57 15.45
CA LEU A 39 10.30 20.75 14.26
C LEU A 39 11.68 20.06 14.33
N GLY A 40 11.81 19.06 15.20
CA GLY A 40 12.94 18.13 15.15
C GLY A 40 12.96 17.23 13.88
N PRO A 41 14.04 16.45 13.67
CA PRO A 41 14.18 15.47 12.58
C PRO A 41 13.04 14.43 12.48
N ASN A 42 12.21 14.31 13.52
CA ASN A 42 11.01 13.47 13.55
C ASN A 42 9.94 13.89 12.53
N LEU A 43 9.79 15.18 12.21
CA LEU A 43 8.74 15.60 11.26
C LEU A 43 8.99 15.04 9.85
N TRP A 44 10.24 15.09 9.40
CA TRP A 44 10.65 14.56 8.10
C TRP A 44 10.43 13.05 8.00
N LEU A 45 10.70 12.33 9.10
CA LEU A 45 10.38 10.90 9.21
C LEU A 45 8.87 10.66 9.08
N HIS A 46 8.03 11.36 9.86
CA HIS A 46 6.57 11.22 9.77
C HIS A 46 6.01 11.55 8.37
N LEU A 47 6.51 12.61 7.74
CA LEU A 47 6.16 12.97 6.36
C LEU A 47 6.59 11.91 5.35
N SER A 48 7.79 11.36 5.48
CA SER A 48 8.26 10.29 4.59
C SER A 48 7.43 9.00 4.73
N ILE A 49 7.03 8.65 5.95
CA ILE A 49 6.17 7.50 6.23
C ILE A 49 4.77 7.76 5.64
N LEU A 50 4.22 8.96 5.83
CA LEU A 50 2.93 9.35 5.26
C LEU A 50 2.94 9.25 3.74
N LEU A 51 3.98 9.79 3.10
CA LEU A 51 4.13 9.74 1.67
C LEU A 51 4.20 8.29 1.17
N THR A 52 5.04 7.46 1.81
CA THR A 52 5.34 6.09 1.36
C THR A 52 4.18 5.12 1.60
N TYR A 53 3.46 5.24 2.72
CA TYR A 53 2.47 4.24 3.14
C TYR A 53 1.01 4.70 3.03
N ALA A 54 0.75 6.00 2.90
CA ALA A 54 -0.60 6.53 2.70
C ALA A 54 -0.81 7.03 1.27
N ILE A 55 0.03 7.95 0.78
CA ILE A 55 -0.21 8.64 -0.50
C ILE A 55 0.20 7.76 -1.68
N LEU A 56 1.42 7.21 -1.65
CA LEU A 56 1.98 6.44 -2.75
C LEU A 56 1.13 5.20 -3.12
N PRO A 57 0.59 4.43 -2.15
CA PRO A 57 -0.29 3.31 -2.46
C PRO A 57 -1.55 3.71 -3.22
N VAL A 58 -2.17 4.83 -2.83
CA VAL A 58 -3.38 5.33 -3.51
C VAL A 58 -3.06 5.69 -4.96
N ILE A 59 -1.95 6.42 -5.19
CA ILE A 59 -1.51 6.77 -6.54
C ILE A 59 -1.22 5.50 -7.36
N PHE A 60 -0.53 4.52 -6.79
CA PHE A 60 -0.14 3.30 -7.50
C PHE A 60 -1.36 2.46 -7.90
N ILE A 61 -2.38 2.39 -7.04
CA ILE A 61 -3.66 1.72 -7.33
C ILE A 61 -4.42 2.43 -8.45
N LEU A 62 -4.36 3.77 -8.51
CA LEU A 62 -5.02 4.56 -9.55
C LEU A 62 -4.34 4.42 -10.92
N ILE A 63 -3.02 4.32 -10.96
CA ILE A 63 -2.27 4.09 -12.22
C ILE A 63 -2.56 2.69 -12.79
N ASP A 64 -2.93 1.72 -11.93
CA ASP A 64 -3.37 0.37 -12.31
C ASP A 64 -2.34 -0.43 -13.13
N ASN A 65 -1.06 -0.35 -12.74
CA ASN A 65 0.04 -1.03 -13.42
C ASN A 65 0.58 -2.21 -12.61
N HIS A 66 0.78 -3.36 -13.27
CA HIS A 66 1.35 -4.57 -12.67
C HIS A 66 2.66 -4.34 -11.88
N LEU A 67 3.61 -3.54 -12.41
CA LEU A 67 4.87 -3.25 -11.71
C LEU A 67 4.65 -2.48 -10.41
N LEU A 68 3.68 -1.57 -10.40
CA LEU A 68 3.34 -0.78 -9.21
C LEU A 68 2.67 -1.65 -8.14
N TYR A 69 1.88 -2.65 -8.55
CA TYR A 69 1.34 -3.64 -7.62
C TYR A 69 2.41 -4.56 -7.02
N VAL A 70 3.46 -4.90 -7.76
CA VAL A 70 4.63 -5.62 -7.21
C VAL A 70 5.36 -4.73 -6.19
N LEU A 71 5.59 -3.45 -6.51
CA LEU A 71 6.19 -2.51 -5.57
C LEU A 71 5.34 -2.35 -4.30
N LEU A 72 4.02 -2.24 -4.44
CA LEU A 72 3.08 -2.21 -3.31
C LEU A 72 3.20 -3.42 -2.40
N THR A 73 3.39 -4.60 -2.99
CA THR A 73 3.61 -5.84 -2.22
C THR A 73 4.83 -5.69 -1.32
N GLY A 74 5.94 -5.17 -1.85
CA GLY A 74 7.16 -4.91 -1.08
C GLY A 74 6.95 -3.86 0.01
N VAL A 75 6.27 -2.76 -0.31
CA VAL A 75 5.96 -1.68 0.64
C VAL A 75 5.13 -2.21 1.81
N PHE A 76 4.04 -2.94 1.54
CA PHE A 76 3.18 -3.49 2.59
C PHE A 76 3.88 -4.58 3.41
N ALA A 77 4.71 -5.43 2.79
CA ALA A 77 5.52 -6.40 3.50
C ALA A 77 6.52 -5.73 4.45
N LEU A 78 7.23 -4.69 3.98
CA LEU A 78 8.16 -3.93 4.81
C LEU A 78 7.45 -3.27 5.99
N ARG A 79 6.25 -2.71 5.76
CA ARG A 79 5.46 -2.10 6.83
C ARG A 79 5.08 -3.12 7.89
N SER A 80 4.62 -4.31 7.49
CA SER A 80 4.31 -5.39 8.42
C SER A 80 5.51 -5.77 9.29
N ILE A 81 6.71 -5.88 8.70
CA ILE A 81 7.94 -6.18 9.45
C ILE A 81 8.23 -5.07 10.47
N ILE A 82 8.09 -3.80 10.08
CA ILE A 82 8.30 -2.67 11.00
C ILE A 82 7.33 -2.76 12.19
N GLU A 83 6.04 -3.01 11.95
CA GLU A 83 5.06 -3.16 13.03
C GLU A 83 5.40 -4.31 13.98
N PHE A 84 5.85 -5.45 13.45
CA PHE A 84 6.27 -6.59 14.29
C PHE A 84 7.54 -6.31 15.09
N VAL A 85 8.51 -5.58 14.53
CA VAL A 85 9.81 -5.34 15.18
C VAL A 85 9.73 -4.23 16.21
N TRP A 86 8.97 -3.16 15.95
CA TRP A 86 9.07 -1.93 16.74
C TRP A 86 8.26 -1.96 18.04
N ARG A 87 7.06 -2.56 18.07
CA ARG A 87 6.22 -2.74 19.28
C ARG A 87 5.14 -3.80 19.06
N LEU A 88 5.11 -4.83 19.90
CA LEU A 88 4.02 -5.82 19.93
C LEU A 88 2.92 -5.36 20.90
N THR A 89 2.05 -4.45 20.45
CA THR A 89 0.73 -4.30 21.06
C THR A 89 -0.30 -5.11 20.28
N SER A 90 -1.41 -5.52 20.92
CA SER A 90 -2.47 -6.29 20.25
C SER A 90 -3.03 -5.56 19.01
N PHE A 91 -3.12 -4.23 19.07
CA PHE A 91 -3.57 -3.40 17.97
C PHE A 91 -2.56 -3.35 16.80
N GLN A 92 -1.26 -3.21 17.10
CA GLN A 92 -0.22 -3.21 16.06
C GLN A 92 -0.07 -4.58 15.39
N ALA A 93 -0.21 -5.67 16.15
CA ALA A 93 -0.24 -7.02 15.59
C ALA A 93 -1.41 -7.20 14.60
N PHE A 94 -2.59 -6.67 14.93
CA PHE A 94 -3.74 -6.67 14.02
C PHE A 94 -3.46 -5.87 12.73
N ILE A 95 -2.87 -4.68 12.86
CA ILE A 95 -2.50 -3.85 11.70
C ILE A 95 -1.43 -4.53 10.84
N ALA A 96 -0.44 -5.17 11.46
CA ALA A 96 0.59 -5.92 10.74
C ALA A 96 -0.04 -7.06 9.90
N LEU A 97 -1.05 -7.75 10.44
CA LEU A 97 -1.80 -8.78 9.70
C LEU A 97 -2.58 -8.18 8.52
N LEU A 98 -3.18 -6.99 8.67
CA LEU A 98 -3.83 -6.29 7.57
C LEU A 98 -2.85 -5.94 6.46
N TYR A 99 -1.63 -5.52 6.80
CA TYR A 99 -0.57 -5.27 5.82
C TYR A 99 -0.06 -6.53 5.13
N ILE A 100 0.03 -7.66 5.84
CA ILE A 100 0.33 -8.96 5.22
C ILE A 100 -0.75 -9.30 4.19
N LEU A 101 -2.02 -9.15 4.57
CA LEU A 101 -3.13 -9.38 3.66
C LEU A 101 -3.07 -8.43 2.44
N ALA A 102 -2.76 -7.15 2.67
CA ALA A 102 -2.58 -6.18 1.60
C ALA A 102 -1.44 -6.55 0.65
N ALA A 103 -0.33 -7.09 1.16
CA ALA A 103 0.76 -7.59 0.33
C ALA A 103 0.31 -8.76 -0.56
N PHE A 104 -0.39 -9.75 0.01
CA PHE A 104 -0.94 -10.87 -0.77
C PHE A 104 -1.94 -10.41 -1.83
N LEU A 105 -2.83 -9.48 -1.48
CA LEU A 105 -3.80 -8.96 -2.44
C LEU A 105 -3.12 -8.12 -3.55
N SER A 106 -2.06 -7.40 -3.23
CA SER A 106 -1.29 -6.62 -4.20
C SER A 106 -0.57 -7.54 -5.21
N ILE A 107 0.03 -8.65 -4.76
CA ILE A 107 0.68 -9.58 -5.69
C ILE A 107 -0.34 -10.33 -6.57
N ILE A 108 -1.53 -10.62 -6.04
CA ILE A 108 -2.64 -11.17 -6.84
C ILE A 108 -3.06 -10.18 -7.93
N LEU A 109 -3.22 -8.89 -7.60
CA LEU A 109 -3.52 -7.85 -8.58
C LEU A 109 -2.42 -7.70 -9.64
N ALA A 110 -1.15 -7.80 -9.23
CA ALA A 110 -0.03 -7.77 -10.16
C ALA A 110 -0.08 -8.93 -11.17
N ALA A 111 -0.34 -10.16 -10.67
CA ALA A 111 -0.44 -11.35 -11.49
C ALA A 111 -1.63 -11.27 -12.47
N GLU A 112 -2.78 -10.80 -12.01
CA GLU A 112 -3.96 -10.59 -12.86
C GLU A 112 -3.68 -9.57 -13.98
N LYS A 113 -3.04 -8.44 -13.65
CA LYS A 113 -2.68 -7.44 -14.67
C LYS A 113 -1.62 -7.90 -15.65
N LEU A 114 -0.64 -8.66 -15.19
CA LEU A 114 0.36 -9.27 -16.06
C LEU A 114 -0.31 -10.29 -17.01
N SER A 115 -1.22 -11.11 -16.50
CA SER A 115 -1.98 -12.07 -17.29
C SER A 115 -2.85 -11.39 -18.36
N GLU A 116 -3.55 -10.31 -18.00
CA GLU A 116 -4.31 -9.49 -18.95
C GLU A 116 -3.42 -8.95 -20.08
N LYS A 117 -2.23 -8.41 -19.73
CA LYS A 117 -1.28 -7.86 -20.69
C LYS A 117 -0.77 -8.94 -21.66
N VAL A 118 -0.31 -10.08 -21.13
CA VAL A 118 0.21 -11.19 -21.94
C VAL A 118 -0.89 -11.75 -22.86
N ARG A 119 -2.13 -11.88 -22.37
CA ARG A 119 -3.26 -12.32 -23.21
C ARG A 119 -3.53 -11.34 -24.34
N GLY A 120 -3.46 -10.04 -24.07
CA GLY A 120 -3.60 -8.99 -25.08
C GLY A 120 -2.52 -9.08 -26.16
N GLU A 121 -1.27 -9.27 -25.78
CA GLU A 121 -0.13 -9.43 -26.70
C GLU A 121 -0.23 -10.71 -27.55
N ILE A 122 -0.64 -11.84 -26.96
CA ILE A 122 -0.84 -13.08 -27.72
C ILE A 122 -1.96 -12.92 -28.75
N LEU A 123 -3.05 -12.25 -28.38
CA LEU A 123 -4.16 -11.99 -29.29
C LEU A 123 -3.72 -11.05 -30.42
N SER A 124 -3.02 -9.96 -30.12
CA SER A 124 -2.54 -9.03 -31.16
C SER A 124 -1.58 -9.70 -32.15
N LEU A 125 -0.68 -10.56 -31.65
CA LEU A 125 0.22 -11.36 -32.49
C LEU A 125 -0.56 -12.28 -33.44
N LYS A 126 -1.58 -12.99 -32.94
CA LYS A 126 -2.44 -13.83 -33.79
C LYS A 126 -3.17 -13.03 -34.86
N TRP A 127 -3.65 -11.83 -34.55
CA TRP A 127 -4.33 -10.97 -35.52
C TRP A 127 -3.38 -10.40 -36.58
N SER A 128 -2.11 -10.17 -36.26
CA SER A 128 -1.10 -9.69 -37.23
C SER A 128 -0.69 -10.74 -38.29
N GLN A 129 -1.11 -12.00 -38.12
CA GLN A 129 -0.85 -13.10 -39.06
C GLN A 129 -1.95 -13.27 -40.12
N PHE A 130 -3.03 -12.47 -40.04
CA PHE A 130 -4.13 -12.41 -41.01
C PHE A 130 -4.08 -11.09 -41.77
#